data_AF-A0A0E3B9R1-F1
#
_entry.id   AF-A0A0E3B9R1-F1
#
_cell.length_a   1.000
_cell.length_b   1.000
_cell.length_c   1.000
_cell.angle_alpha   90.00
_cell.angle_beta   90.00
_cell.angle_gamma   90.00
#
_symmetry.space_group_name_H-M   'P 1'
#
loop_
_entity.id
_entity.type
_entity.pdbx_description
1 polymer ?
#
loop_
_entity_poly.entity_id
_entity_poly.type
_entity_poly.pdbx_seq_one_letter_code
_entity_poly.pdbx_strand_id
1 'polypeptide(L)'
;MVEQSLSVREIIGLAADIMTLFGVSGVFAWSFVRKNIESGNTADTGVAIFAYSVKTFVALVLMLLLCIPAFFSHFFIILLTSSNYVEGDGLWNSQKSFAYVLAYGVTALWLIPLVVLTVSSVYVWSLEPFKRFSKALRG
;
A
#
# COMPACT_ATOMS: atom_id res chain seq x y z
N MET A 1 -31.47 0.98 -30.41
CA MET A 1 -30.19 1.17 -29.70
C MET A 1 -30.19 0.21 -28.54
N VAL A 2 -29.46 -0.90 -28.66
CA VAL A 2 -29.38 -1.90 -27.60
C VAL A 2 -28.34 -1.38 -26.60
N GLU A 3 -28.78 -1.02 -25.40
CA GLU A 3 -27.87 -0.77 -24.27
C GLU A 3 -27.14 -2.08 -23.98
N GLN A 4 -25.87 -2.17 -24.40
CA GLN A 4 -25.00 -3.26 -24.00
C GLN A 4 -24.69 -3.08 -22.51
N SER A 5 -25.40 -3.83 -21.67
CA SER A 5 -25.06 -3.96 -20.26
C SER A 5 -23.67 -4.58 -20.16
N LEU A 6 -22.69 -3.81 -19.69
CA LEU A 6 -21.34 -4.30 -19.43
C LEU A 6 -21.43 -5.57 -18.59
N SER A 7 -20.89 -6.66 -19.12
CA SER A 7 -20.85 -7.95 -18.45
C SER A 7 -20.02 -7.81 -17.17
N VAL A 8 -20.42 -8.48 -16.09
CA VAL A 8 -19.65 -8.50 -14.84
C VAL A 8 -18.18 -8.92 -15.09
N ARG A 9 -17.94 -9.76 -16.10
CA ARG A 9 -16.58 -10.12 -16.55
C ARG A 9 -15.80 -8.93 -17.10
N GLU A 10 -16.44 -8.04 -17.84
CA GLU A 10 -15.79 -6.86 -18.44
C GLU A 10 -15.44 -5.84 -17.35
N ILE A 11 -16.30 -5.69 -16.34
CA ILE A 11 -16.05 -4.82 -15.17
C ILE A 11 -14.87 -5.36 -14.34
N ILE A 12 -14.82 -6.68 -14.12
CA ILE A 12 -13.71 -7.33 -13.41
C ILE A 12 -12.41 -7.25 -14.22
N GLY A 13 -12.48 -7.42 -15.55
CA GLY A 13 -11.34 -7.27 -16.45
C GLY A 13 -10.76 -5.86 -16.38
N LEU A 14 -11.62 -4.83 -16.44
CA LEU A 14 -11.21 -3.44 -16.38
C LEU A 14 -10.59 -3.07 -15.01
N ALA A 15 -11.14 -3.60 -13.92
CA ALA A 15 -10.59 -3.43 -12.58
C ALA A 15 -9.23 -4.15 -12.41
N ALA A 16 -9.07 -5.33 -13.01
CA ALA A 16 -7.80 -6.06 -13.03
C ALA A 16 -6.73 -5.34 -13.86
N ASP A 17 -7.10 -4.76 -15.01
CA ASP A 17 -6.20 -3.97 -15.84
C ASP A 17 -5.73 -2.71 -15.11
N ILE A 18 -6.64 -2.03 -14.40
CA ILE A 18 -6.31 -0.88 -13.53
C ILE A 18 -5.39 -1.31 -12.38
N MET A 19 -5.67 -2.42 -11.71
CA MET A 19 -4.79 -2.96 -10.64
C MET A 19 -3.40 -3.39 -11.15
N THR A 20 -3.32 -3.82 -12.41
CA THR A 20 -2.05 -4.18 -13.07
C THR A 20 -1.25 -2.94 -13.43
N LEU A 21 -1.93 -1.85 -13.83
CA LEU A 21 -1.33 -0.55 -14.12
C LEU A 21 -0.66 0.07 -12.88
N PHE A 22 -1.13 -0.22 -11.67
CA PHE A 22 -0.60 0.32 -10.41
C PHE A 22 0.56 -0.49 -9.77
N GLY A 23 1.03 -1.55 -10.42
CA GLY A 23 2.40 -2.04 -10.27
C GLY A 23 2.75 -2.86 -9.01
N VAL A 24 3.37 -4.02 -9.26
CA VAL A 24 4.00 -4.96 -8.31
C VAL A 24 3.05 -5.89 -7.54
N SER A 25 1.88 -5.43 -7.07
CA SER A 25 0.88 -6.33 -6.42
C SER A 25 -0.02 -7.06 -7.41
N GLY A 26 -0.28 -6.47 -8.59
CA GLY A 26 -1.09 -7.05 -9.66
C GLY A 26 -0.53 -8.35 -10.26
N VAL A 27 0.79 -8.51 -10.31
CA VAL A 27 1.44 -9.73 -10.84
C VAL A 27 1.24 -10.93 -9.89
N PHE A 28 1.33 -10.70 -8.58
CA PHE A 28 1.05 -11.73 -7.58
C PHE A 28 -0.43 -12.04 -7.47
N ALA A 29 -1.29 -11.02 -7.55
CA ALA A 29 -2.74 -11.20 -7.62
C ALA A 29 -3.14 -11.98 -8.88
N TRP A 30 -2.59 -11.67 -10.05
CA TRP A 30 -2.86 -12.38 -11.31
C TRP A 30 -2.50 -13.86 -11.22
N SER A 31 -1.35 -14.21 -10.65
CA SER A 31 -0.94 -15.61 -10.55
C SER A 31 -1.79 -16.42 -9.57
N PHE A 32 -2.30 -15.81 -8.50
CA PHE A 32 -3.19 -16.48 -7.53
C PHE A 32 -4.63 -16.55 -8.00
N VAL A 33 -5.12 -15.49 -8.63
CA VAL A 33 -6.49 -15.35 -9.11
C VAL A 33 -6.73 -16.24 -10.32
N ARG A 34 -5.80 -16.31 -11.28
CA ARG A 34 -5.94 -17.19 -12.45
C ARG A 34 -6.11 -18.65 -12.08
N LYS A 35 -5.42 -19.12 -11.03
CA LYS A 35 -5.45 -20.52 -10.59
C LYS A 35 -6.77 -20.92 -9.92
N ASN A 36 -7.48 -19.97 -9.30
CA ASN A 36 -8.77 -20.22 -8.64
C ASN A 36 -9.97 -19.90 -9.55
N ILE A 37 -9.82 -19.02 -10.54
CA ILE A 37 -10.90 -18.68 -11.50
C ILE A 37 -11.07 -19.75 -12.57
N GLU A 38 -10.00 -20.45 -12.97
CA GLU A 38 -10.09 -21.52 -13.98
C GLU A 38 -10.82 -22.79 -13.46
N SER A 39 -11.06 -22.91 -12.15
CA SER A 39 -11.66 -24.12 -11.54
C SER A 39 -12.92 -23.90 -10.68
N GLY A 40 -13.42 -22.67 -10.54
CA GLY A 40 -14.42 -22.30 -9.52
C GLY A 40 -15.79 -21.90 -10.04
N ASN A 41 -16.83 -22.17 -9.23
CA ASN A 41 -18.20 -21.71 -9.43
C ASN A 41 -18.24 -20.16 -9.43
N THR A 42 -19.06 -19.53 -10.27
CA THR A 42 -19.11 -18.06 -10.41
C THR A 42 -19.48 -17.35 -9.11
N ALA A 43 -20.23 -18.00 -8.23
CA ALA A 43 -20.55 -17.51 -6.89
C ALA A 43 -19.29 -17.35 -6.00
N ASP A 44 -18.34 -18.27 -6.08
CA ASP A 44 -17.09 -18.22 -5.28
C ASP A 44 -16.19 -17.08 -5.75
N THR A 45 -16.25 -16.76 -7.05
CA THR A 45 -15.52 -15.60 -7.61
C THR A 45 -16.07 -14.29 -7.06
N GLY A 46 -17.39 -14.15 -6.93
CA GLY A 46 -18.02 -12.96 -6.35
C GLY A 46 -17.64 -12.75 -4.88
N VAL A 47 -17.63 -13.83 -4.09
CA VAL A 47 -17.20 -13.80 -2.68
C VAL A 47 -15.72 -13.43 -2.56
N ALA A 48 -14.87 -13.98 -3.44
CA ALA A 48 -13.44 -13.65 -3.45
C ALA A 48 -13.19 -12.17 -3.74
N ILE A 49 -13.86 -11.61 -4.76
CA ILE A 49 -13.74 -10.18 -5.11
C ILE A 49 -14.17 -9.30 -3.93
N PHE A 50 -15.31 -9.60 -3.30
CA PHE A 50 -15.77 -8.87 -2.13
C PHE A 50 -14.73 -8.89 -1.00
N ALA A 51 -14.17 -10.07 -0.69
CA ALA A 51 -13.15 -10.21 0.34
C ALA A 51 -11.87 -9.40 0.03
N TYR A 52 -11.43 -9.39 -1.23
CA TYR A 52 -10.27 -8.59 -1.66
C TYR A 52 -10.54 -7.08 -1.60
N SER A 53 -11.75 -6.64 -1.96
CA SER A 53 -12.16 -5.23 -1.83
C SER A 53 -12.15 -4.77 -0.37
N VAL A 54 -12.68 -5.57 0.55
CA VAL A 54 -12.63 -5.28 2.00
C VAL A 54 -11.18 -5.19 2.49
N LYS A 55 -10.33 -6.16 2.13
CA LYS A 55 -8.90 -6.14 2.49
C LYS A 55 -8.19 -4.92 1.94
N THR A 56 -8.49 -4.53 0.70
CA THR A 56 -7.89 -3.34 0.07
C THR A 56 -8.31 -2.07 0.79
N PHE A 57 -9.59 -1.94 1.16
CA PHE A 57 -10.07 -0.81 1.94
C PHE A 57 -9.38 -0.72 3.31
N VAL A 58 -9.29 -1.82 4.03
CA VAL A 58 -8.57 -1.88 5.32
C VAL A 58 -7.09 -1.50 5.15
N ALA A 59 -6.43 -2.02 4.10
CA ALA A 59 -5.05 -1.67 3.81
C ALA A 59 -4.87 -0.18 3.51
N LEU A 60 -5.76 0.44 2.74
CA LEU A 60 -5.73 1.88 2.46
C LEU A 60 -5.92 2.71 3.73
N VAL A 61 -6.87 2.35 4.60
CA VAL A 61 -7.07 3.04 5.88
C VAL A 61 -5.82 2.94 6.76
N LEU A 62 -5.19 1.77 6.85
CA LEU A 62 -3.96 1.60 7.61
C LEU A 62 -2.79 2.37 6.99
N MET A 63 -2.68 2.44 5.66
CA MET A 63 -1.67 3.26 4.99
C MET A 63 -1.85 4.75 5.31
N LEU A 64 -3.09 5.25 5.32
CA LEU A 64 -3.37 6.63 5.74
C LEU A 64 -2.98 6.87 7.20
N LEU A 65 -3.22 5.90 8.09
CA LEU A 65 -2.78 6.00 9.48
C LEU A 65 -1.25 6.01 9.63
N LEU A 66 -0.52 5.33 8.75
CA LEU A 66 0.95 5.37 8.73
C LEU A 66 1.52 6.74 8.28
N CYS A 67 0.74 7.56 7.59
CA CYS A 67 1.15 8.93 7.26
C CYS A 67 1.33 9.80 8.51
N ILE A 68 0.61 9.52 9.60
CA ILE A 68 0.71 10.28 10.86
C ILE A 68 2.13 10.14 11.47
N PRO A 69 2.64 8.94 11.79
CA PRO A 69 4.00 8.80 12.30
C PRO A 69 5.06 9.18 11.26
N ALA A 70 4.78 9.03 9.95
CA ALA A 70 5.67 9.51 8.90
C ALA A 70 5.85 11.03 8.95
N PHE A 71 4.75 11.77 9.11
CA PHE A 71 4.77 13.22 9.30
C PHE A 71 5.55 13.62 10.56
N PHE A 72 5.30 12.97 11.70
CA PHE A 72 6.04 13.26 12.93
C PHE A 72 7.54 12.97 12.81
N SER A 73 7.92 11.85 12.17
CA SER A 73 9.32 11.51 11.90
C SER A 73 9.98 12.57 11.03
N HIS A 74 9.33 12.97 9.93
CA HIS A 74 9.83 13.99 9.02
C HIS A 74 9.99 15.35 9.72
N PHE A 75 8.95 15.80 10.42
CA PHE A 75 8.96 17.02 11.24
C PHE A 75 10.11 17.02 12.25
N PHE A 76 10.28 15.92 12.98
CA PHE A 76 11.32 15.78 14.00
C PHE A 76 12.73 15.88 13.40
N ILE A 77 12.98 15.25 12.25
CA ILE A 77 14.28 15.30 11.58
C ILE A 77 14.58 16.72 11.09
N ILE A 78 13.60 17.40 10.50
CA ILE A 78 13.78 18.80 10.08
C ILE A 78 14.07 19.69 11.30
N LEU A 79 13.31 19.54 12.38
CA LEU A 79 13.53 20.34 13.59
C LEU A 79 14.94 20.16 14.17
N LEU A 80 15.45 18.92 14.20
CA LEU A 80 16.79 18.63 14.69
C LEU A 80 17.90 19.16 13.78
N THR A 81 17.71 19.12 12.45
CA THR A 81 18.74 19.48 11.48
C THR A 81 18.77 20.97 11.16
N SER A 82 17.61 21.64 11.10
CA SER A 82 17.51 23.07 10.81
C SER A 82 17.26 23.96 12.04
N SER A 83 17.12 23.39 13.24
CA SER A 83 16.86 24.07 14.53
C SER A 83 15.55 24.87 14.63
N ASN A 84 14.83 25.03 13.52
CA ASN A 84 13.51 25.66 13.48
C ASN A 84 12.59 24.93 12.49
N TYR A 85 11.29 25.10 12.69
CA TYR A 85 10.24 24.67 11.78
C TYR A 85 9.21 25.81 11.72
N VAL A 86 9.10 26.46 10.56
CA VAL A 86 8.27 27.64 10.34
C VAL A 86 7.14 27.35 9.36
N GLU A 87 6.19 28.27 9.29
CA GLU A 87 5.10 28.21 8.33
C GLU A 87 5.65 28.14 6.90
N GLY A 88 5.27 27.10 6.15
CA GLY A 88 5.87 26.76 4.84
C GLY A 88 6.81 25.57 4.86
N ASP A 89 7.26 25.09 6.03
CA ASP A 89 8.10 23.89 6.14
C ASP A 89 7.31 22.55 6.13
N GLY A 90 6.00 22.61 5.87
CA GLY A 90 5.16 21.42 5.73
C GLY A 90 5.45 20.63 4.45
N LEU A 91 6.00 21.29 3.44
CA LEU A 91 6.35 20.74 2.14
C LEU A 91 7.75 21.22 1.77
N TRP A 92 8.38 20.56 0.80
CA TRP A 92 9.75 20.82 0.38
C TRP A 92 10.14 22.32 0.38
N ASN A 93 11.14 22.66 1.18
CA ASN A 93 11.70 24.01 1.26
C ASN A 93 13.13 24.02 0.70
N SER A 94 13.34 24.76 -0.39
CA SER A 94 14.64 24.86 -1.07
C SER A 94 15.75 25.46 -0.18
N GLN A 95 15.41 26.31 0.78
CA GLN A 95 16.36 26.89 1.73
C GLN A 95 16.93 25.85 2.71
N LYS A 96 16.21 24.74 2.90
CA LYS A 96 16.55 23.64 3.82
C LYS A 96 16.76 22.33 3.07
N SER A 97 17.17 22.38 1.81
CA SER A 97 17.26 21.21 0.92
C SER A 97 17.94 19.99 1.56
N PHE A 98 19.05 20.19 2.28
CA PHE A 98 19.77 19.10 2.96
C PHE A 98 18.93 18.44 4.07
N ALA A 99 18.25 19.23 4.91
CA ALA A 99 17.39 18.72 5.98
C ALA A 99 16.23 17.88 5.41
N TYR A 100 15.63 18.32 4.30
CA TYR A 100 14.55 17.57 3.64
C TYR A 100 15.02 16.28 2.98
N VAL A 101 16.20 16.29 2.34
CA VAL A 101 16.77 15.05 1.77
C VAL A 101 17.00 14.01 2.88
N LEU A 102 17.55 14.44 4.03
CA LEU A 102 17.72 13.56 5.18
C LEU A 102 16.37 13.09 5.75
N ALA A 103 15.41 14.00 5.93
CA ALA A 103 14.10 13.67 6.45
C ALA A 103 13.37 12.65 5.56
N TYR A 104 13.30 12.89 4.26
CA TYR A 104 12.71 11.95 3.31
C TYR A 104 13.47 10.62 3.23
N GLY A 105 14.80 10.67 3.21
CA GLY A 105 15.62 9.45 3.16
C GLY A 105 15.38 8.55 4.37
N VAL A 106 15.49 9.12 5.58
CA VAL A 106 15.28 8.37 6.82
C VAL A 106 13.83 7.92 6.96
N THR A 107 12.85 8.78 6.64
CA THR A 107 11.43 8.40 6.69
C THR A 107 11.12 7.28 5.71
N ALA A 108 11.63 7.34 4.47
CA ALA A 108 11.42 6.29 3.48
C ALA A 108 12.02 4.94 3.90
N LEU A 109 13.21 4.94 4.53
CA LEU A 109 13.89 3.72 4.98
C LEU A 109 13.05 2.88 5.94
N TRP A 110 12.29 3.48 6.84
CA TRP A 110 11.42 2.73 7.76
C TRP A 110 9.98 2.63 7.27
N LEU A 111 9.47 3.63 6.54
CA LEU A 111 8.07 3.66 6.11
C LEU A 111 7.79 2.62 5.03
N ILE A 112 8.66 2.49 4.03
CA ILE A 112 8.49 1.51 2.93
C ILE A 112 8.33 0.08 3.46
N PRO A 113 9.27 -0.47 4.29
CA PRO A 113 9.10 -1.82 4.81
C PRO A 113 7.87 -1.94 5.71
N LEU A 114 7.55 -0.90 6.50
CA LEU A 114 6.37 -0.93 7.37
C LEU A 114 5.05 -0.98 6.56
N VAL A 115 4.96 -0.22 5.48
CA VAL A 115 3.82 -0.27 4.54
C VAL A 115 3.68 -1.68 3.95
N VAL A 116 4.78 -2.25 3.44
CA VAL A 116 4.77 -3.61 2.85
C VAL A 116 4.31 -4.65 3.87
N LEU A 117 4.84 -4.60 5.10
CA LEU A 117 4.46 -5.53 6.17
C LEU A 117 3.01 -5.36 6.61
N THR A 118 2.53 -4.12 6.68
CA THR A 118 1.14 -3.80 7.05
C THR A 118 0.17 -4.34 6.01
N VAL A 119 0.40 -4.03 4.73
CA VAL A 119 -0.43 -4.54 3.63
C VAL A 119 -0.39 -6.07 3.59
N SER A 120 0.79 -6.67 3.68
CA SER A 120 0.92 -8.14 3.72
C SER A 120 0.14 -8.75 4.88
N SER A 121 0.16 -8.12 6.04
CA SER A 121 -0.56 -8.60 7.24
C SER A 121 -2.08 -8.52 7.08
N VAL A 122 -2.59 -7.51 6.40
CA VAL A 122 -4.02 -7.42 6.04
C VAL A 122 -4.41 -8.52 5.06
N TYR A 123 -3.58 -8.79 4.05
CA TYR A 123 -3.89 -9.81 3.05
C TYR A 123 -3.86 -11.24 3.62
N VAL A 124 -2.97 -11.50 4.57
CA VAL A 124 -2.88 -12.79 5.30
C VAL A 124 -3.79 -12.82 6.54
N TRP A 125 -4.36 -11.67 6.93
CA TRP A 125 -5.11 -11.49 8.18
C TRP A 125 -4.35 -11.98 9.41
N SER A 126 -3.03 -11.74 9.42
CA SER A 126 -2.12 -12.23 10.44
C SER A 126 -0.88 -11.35 10.53
N LEU A 127 -0.30 -11.24 11.72
CA LEU A 127 0.98 -10.58 11.97
C LEU A 127 2.20 -11.47 11.64
N GLU A 128 1.98 -12.62 11.01
CA GLU A 128 3.01 -13.52 10.50
C GLU A 128 4.10 -12.81 9.66
N PRO A 129 3.76 -11.86 8.74
CA PRO A 129 4.78 -11.16 7.96
C PRO A 129 5.79 -10.38 8.83
N PHE A 130 5.31 -9.72 9.89
CA PHE A 130 6.18 -9.04 10.86
C PHE A 130 7.09 -10.02 11.62
N LYS A 131 6.59 -11.19 11.98
CA LYS A 131 7.40 -12.24 12.63
C LYS A 131 8.48 -12.77 11.70
N ARG A 132 8.15 -13.01 10.43
CA ARG A 132 9.11 -13.49 9.42
C ARG A 132 10.19 -12.45 9.14
N PHE A 133 9.80 -11.18 9.01
CA PHE A 133 10.74 -10.08 8.84
C PHE A 133 11.67 -9.91 10.04
N SER A 134 11.13 -9.94 11.26
CA SER A 134 11.96 -9.81 12.48
C SER A 134 12.90 -11.00 12.68
N LYS A 135 12.49 -12.21 12.29
CA LYS A 135 13.38 -13.38 12.25
C LYS A 135 14.50 -13.18 11.23
N ALA A 136 14.17 -12.77 10.00
CA ALA A 136 15.17 -12.52 8.95
C ALA A 136 16.18 -11.43 9.33
N LEU A 137 15.77 -10.41 10.10
CA LEU A 137 16.65 -9.38 10.64
C LEU A 137 17.60 -9.89 11.74
N ARG A 138 17.22 -10.92 12.48
CA ARG A 138 17.99 -11.45 13.62
C ARG A 138 19.01 -12.53 13.24
N GLY A 139 18.96 -13.05 12.00
CA GLY A 139 19.77 -14.19 11.55
C GLY A 139 19.22 -15.51 12.07
#